data_AF-S9VQH1-F1
#
_entry.id   AF-S9VQH1-F1
#
_cell.length_a   1.000
_cell.length_b   1.000
_cell.length_c   1.000
_cell.angle_alpha   90.00
_cell.angle_beta   90.00
_cell.angle_gamma   90.00
#
_symmetry.space_group_name_H-M   'P 1'
#
loop_
_entity.id
_entity.type
_entity.pdbx_description
1 polymer ?
#
loop_
_entity_poly.entity_id
_entity_poly.type
_entity_poly.pdbx_seq_one_letter_code
_entity_poly.pdbx_strand_id
1 'polypeptide(L)'
;MHNGIEAAQVKGTGLSGYVQRSKATVQTSNLSKFRSIDDDEGSPAETINPLLQKRTEEENLAMARRLEVHKAIRSVRLKVLLYGRERLEKNIDPDTVERECEEYYTSLMKVTKEELTKEQRSIESKTAERFAEAFGVKTKEYSPFDLAKKEDERRRHEEELIRQREQQLAEKTKRLKEE
;
A
#
# COMPACT_ATOMS: atom_id res chain seq x y z
N MET A 1 29.80 45.58 33.66
CA MET A 1 30.12 44.15 33.80
C MET A 1 29.65 43.44 32.54
N HIS A 2 30.54 42.75 31.82
CA HIS A 2 30.18 41.83 30.73
C HIS A 2 29.87 40.47 31.36
N ASN A 3 28.74 39.85 31.02
CA ASN A 3 28.27 38.59 31.63
C ASN A 3 29.11 37.38 31.18
N GLY A 4 30.42 37.39 31.42
CA GLY A 4 31.36 36.35 30.93
C GLY A 4 31.56 36.32 29.41
N ILE A 5 30.95 37.24 28.67
CA ILE A 5 31.09 37.38 27.22
C ILE A 5 32.16 38.44 26.96
N GLU A 6 33.42 38.04 27.10
CA GLU A 6 34.56 38.88 26.78
C GLU A 6 35.23 38.36 25.51
N ALA A 7 35.65 39.27 24.63
CA ALA A 7 36.60 38.90 23.59
C ALA A 7 37.91 38.56 24.30
N ALA A 8 38.34 37.31 24.23
CA ALA A 8 39.58 36.87 24.88
C ALA A 8 40.73 37.77 24.41
N GLN A 9 41.20 38.63 25.31
CA GLN A 9 42.35 39.52 25.20
C GLN A 9 42.45 40.34 23.89
N VAL A 10 41.98 41.58 23.94
CA VAL A 10 41.96 42.53 22.81
C VAL A 10 43.36 43.01 22.39
N LYS A 11 44.38 42.85 23.25
CA LYS A 11 45.73 43.34 23.00
C LYS A 11 46.46 42.46 21.98
N GLY A 12 46.87 43.05 20.87
CA GLY A 12 47.61 42.37 19.78
C GLY A 12 46.75 41.95 18.58
N THR A 13 45.42 42.08 18.66
CA THR A 13 44.51 41.72 17.56
C THR A 13 44.21 42.87 16.59
N GLY A 14 44.55 44.11 16.97
CA GLY A 14 44.26 45.31 16.16
C GLY A 14 42.78 45.71 16.10
N LEU A 15 41.91 45.05 16.87
CA LEU A 15 40.48 45.33 16.93
C LEU A 15 40.11 46.17 18.16
N SER A 16 39.00 46.90 18.10
CA SER A 16 38.59 47.80 19.19
C SER A 16 38.07 47.07 20.44
N GLY A 17 37.88 45.75 20.38
CA GLY A 17 37.32 44.96 21.49
C GLY A 17 35.83 45.20 21.76
N TYR A 18 35.13 45.93 20.88
CA TYR A 18 33.72 46.23 21.05
C TYR A 18 32.85 45.00 20.74
N VAL A 19 32.15 44.48 21.75
CA VAL A 19 31.27 43.31 21.63
C VAL A 19 29.82 43.77 21.53
N GLN A 20 29.20 43.56 20.37
CA GLN A 20 27.77 43.80 20.17
C GLN A 20 26.95 42.54 20.41
N ARG A 21 25.79 42.69 21.05
CA ARG A 21 24.81 41.61 21.17
C ARG A 21 24.15 41.36 19.81
N SER A 22 24.20 40.13 19.32
CA SER A 22 23.53 39.76 18.07
C SER A 22 22.00 39.89 18.19
N LYS A 23 21.38 40.44 17.14
CA LYS A 23 19.91 40.55 17.04
C LYS A 23 19.22 39.18 16.92
N ALA A 24 19.93 38.16 16.44
CA ALA A 24 19.40 36.78 16.38
C ALA A 24 19.20 36.17 17.78
N THR A 25 20.05 36.52 18.74
CA THR A 25 19.94 36.01 20.13
C THR A 25 18.72 36.55 20.86
N VAL A 26 18.17 37.69 20.42
CA VAL A 26 16.94 38.27 20.98
C VAL A 26 15.70 37.47 20.54
N GLN A 27 15.72 36.92 19.32
CA GLN A 27 14.65 36.02 18.85
C GLN A 27 14.70 34.68 19.59
N THR A 28 15.90 34.12 19.81
CA THR A 28 16.05 32.85 20.53
C THR A 28 15.72 32.96 22.02
N SER A 29 15.98 34.10 22.68
CA SER A 29 15.57 34.31 24.08
C SER A 29 14.07 34.48 24.28
N ASN A 30 13.33 34.86 23.22
CA ASN A 30 11.87 34.86 23.25
C ASN A 30 11.29 33.47 22.93
N LEU A 31 11.99 32.66 22.14
CA LEU A 31 11.68 31.24 21.92
C LEU A 31 11.98 30.38 23.15
N SER A 32 12.98 30.75 23.98
CA SER A 32 13.30 30.01 25.20
C SER A 32 12.25 30.15 26.30
N LYS A 33 11.34 31.14 26.23
CA LYS A 33 10.14 31.20 27.11
C LYS A 33 9.08 30.17 26.74
N PHE A 34 9.19 29.53 25.57
CA PHE A 34 8.35 28.43 25.12
C PHE A 34 9.01 27.05 25.28
N ARG A 35 10.24 27.00 25.80
CA ARG A 35 10.88 25.74 26.22
C ARG A 35 11.11 25.78 27.71
N SER A 36 10.09 25.41 28.46
CA SER A 36 10.29 24.87 29.80
C SER A 36 11.10 23.58 29.67
N ILE A 37 12.25 23.62 30.34
CA ILE A 37 13.07 22.50 30.74
C ILE A 37 12.18 21.59 31.58
N ASP A 38 11.76 20.49 30.99
CA ASP A 38 11.70 19.18 31.63
C ASP A 38 11.85 18.17 30.48
N ASP A 39 13.06 17.60 30.41
CA ASP A 39 13.27 16.33 29.74
C ASP A 39 12.43 15.29 30.48
N ASP A 40 11.20 15.07 30.01
CA ASP A 40 10.48 13.82 30.25
C ASP A 40 10.17 13.20 28.90
N GLU A 41 10.38 11.90 28.80
CA GLU A 41 10.24 11.12 27.58
C GLU A 41 8.84 11.29 26.97
N GLY A 42 8.75 12.16 25.97
CA GLY A 42 7.52 12.35 25.24
C GLY A 42 7.73 13.43 24.20
N SER A 43 7.84 13.01 22.93
CA SER A 43 7.48 13.89 21.81
C SER A 43 6.22 14.68 22.20
N PRO A 44 6.09 15.98 21.90
CA PRO A 44 4.79 16.60 22.04
C PRO A 44 3.85 15.71 21.23
N ALA A 45 2.91 15.06 21.93
CA ALA A 45 1.80 14.45 21.27
C ALA A 45 1.10 15.63 20.61
N GLU A 46 1.50 15.93 19.38
CA GLU A 46 0.64 16.58 18.42
C GLU A 46 -0.71 15.92 18.66
N THR A 47 -1.73 16.73 18.93
CA THR A 47 -3.11 16.28 18.99
C THR A 47 -3.46 15.86 17.58
N ILE A 48 -2.90 14.73 17.13
CA ILE A 48 -2.98 14.26 15.77
C ILE A 48 -4.43 13.87 15.62
N ASN A 49 -5.12 14.61 14.78
CA ASN A 49 -6.51 14.34 14.46
C ASN A 49 -6.60 12.85 14.04
N PRO A 50 -7.45 12.03 14.69
CA PRO A 50 -7.54 10.60 14.40
C PRO A 50 -7.92 10.33 12.93
N LEU A 51 -8.61 11.28 12.28
CA LEU A 51 -8.90 11.19 10.84
C LEU A 51 -7.66 11.47 9.97
N LEU A 52 -6.76 12.36 10.40
CA LEU A 52 -5.48 12.59 9.72
C LEU A 52 -4.57 11.37 9.88
N GLN A 53 -4.51 10.76 11.06
CA GLN A 53 -3.79 9.49 11.29
C GLN A 53 -4.23 8.40 10.33
N LYS A 54 -5.54 8.12 10.25
CA LYS A 54 -6.06 7.08 9.35
C LYS A 54 -5.73 7.35 7.88
N ARG A 55 -5.84 8.61 7.42
CA ARG A 55 -5.46 8.99 6.06
C ARG A 55 -3.96 8.74 5.81
N THR A 56 -3.11 9.14 6.75
CA THR A 56 -1.66 8.91 6.61
C THR A 56 -1.30 7.43 6.64
N GLU A 57 -1.99 6.61 7.44
CA GLU A 57 -1.81 5.16 7.47
C GLU A 57 -2.21 4.50 6.16
N GLU A 58 -3.35 4.89 5.58
CA GLU A 58 -3.82 4.41 4.28
C GLU A 58 -2.84 4.78 3.14
N GLU A 59 -2.37 6.03 3.13
CA GLU A 59 -1.37 6.52 2.16
C GLU A 59 -0.03 5.79 2.31
N ASN A 60 0.44 5.59 3.55
CA ASN A 60 1.66 4.85 3.84
C ASN A 60 1.55 3.40 3.39
N LEU A 61 0.40 2.76 3.63
CA LEU A 61 0.14 1.40 3.20
C LEU A 61 0.10 1.29 1.67
N ALA A 62 -0.52 2.25 0.98
CA ALA A 62 -0.50 2.31 -0.48
C ALA A 62 0.92 2.49 -1.04
N MET A 63 1.74 3.33 -0.40
CA MET A 63 3.14 3.53 -0.78
C MET A 63 3.99 2.29 -0.52
N ALA A 64 3.79 1.60 0.60
CA ALA A 64 4.46 0.34 0.92
C ALA A 64 4.16 -0.72 -0.16
N ARG A 65 2.89 -0.88 -0.56
CA ARG A 65 2.50 -1.80 -1.64
C ARG A 65 3.16 -1.47 -2.98
N ARG A 66 3.21 -0.18 -3.36
CA ARG A 66 3.92 0.24 -4.59
C ARG A 66 5.40 -0.12 -4.54
N LEU A 67 6.01 0.05 -3.37
CA LEU A 67 7.42 -0.25 -3.14
C LEU A 67 7.69 -1.76 -3.19
N GLU A 68 6.78 -2.59 -2.68
CA GLU A 68 6.83 -4.06 -2.80
C GLU A 68 6.78 -4.51 -4.27
N VAL A 69 5.82 -3.98 -5.06
CA VAL A 69 5.73 -4.25 -6.49
C VAL A 69 7.04 -3.87 -7.21
N HIS A 70 7.59 -2.70 -6.90
CA HIS A 70 8.84 -2.26 -7.49
C HIS A 70 10.03 -3.16 -7.09
N LYS A 71 10.10 -3.60 -5.84
CA LYS A 71 11.09 -4.58 -5.38
C LYS A 71 10.97 -5.90 -6.13
N ALA A 72 9.76 -6.41 -6.33
CA ALA A 72 9.51 -7.64 -7.07
C ALA A 72 10.00 -7.53 -8.52
N ILE A 73 9.61 -6.47 -9.23
CA ILE A 73 10.05 -6.21 -10.62
C ILE A 73 11.58 -6.07 -10.69
N ARG A 74 12.18 -5.33 -9.76
CA ARG A 74 13.64 -5.17 -9.70
C ARG A 74 14.33 -6.51 -9.51
N SER A 75 13.79 -7.38 -8.65
CA SER A 75 14.37 -8.71 -8.40
C SER A 75 14.36 -9.58 -9.66
N VAL A 76 13.27 -9.53 -10.45
CA VAL A 76 13.18 -10.24 -11.74
C VAL A 76 14.24 -9.74 -12.70
N ARG A 77 14.35 -8.42 -12.89
CA ARG A 77 15.36 -7.82 -13.77
C ARG A 77 16.77 -8.24 -13.36
N LEU A 78 17.06 -8.24 -12.06
CA LEU A 78 18.37 -8.60 -11.54
C LEU A 78 18.68 -10.09 -11.79
N LYS A 79 17.70 -10.99 -11.62
CA LYS A 79 17.83 -12.42 -11.98
C LYS A 79 18.14 -12.61 -13.46
N VAL A 80 17.46 -11.89 -14.35
CA VAL A 80 17.67 -11.97 -15.80
C VAL A 80 19.06 -11.46 -16.18
N LEU A 81 19.50 -10.33 -15.61
CA LEU A 81 20.83 -9.79 -15.85
C LEU A 81 21.94 -10.74 -15.39
N LEU A 82 21.79 -11.34 -14.20
CA LEU A 82 22.74 -12.34 -13.70
C LEU A 82 22.78 -13.57 -14.61
N TYR A 83 21.61 -14.07 -15.03
CA TYR A 83 21.51 -15.20 -15.96
C TYR A 83 22.20 -14.91 -17.29
N GLY A 84 21.94 -13.74 -17.89
CA GLY A 84 22.59 -13.34 -19.15
C GLY A 84 24.11 -13.25 -19.00
N ARG A 85 24.60 -12.67 -17.90
CA ARG A 85 26.03 -12.61 -17.60
C ARG A 85 26.67 -13.99 -17.48
N GLU A 86 26.06 -14.91 -16.73
CA GLU A 86 26.55 -16.28 -16.57
C GLU A 86 26.61 -17.04 -17.91
N ARG A 87 25.67 -16.76 -18.82
CA ARG A 87 25.64 -17.36 -20.16
C ARG A 87 26.73 -16.79 -21.08
N LEU A 88 26.95 -15.48 -21.04
CA LEU A 88 28.04 -14.83 -21.77
C LEU A 88 29.41 -15.27 -21.27
N GLU A 89 29.59 -15.45 -19.97
CA GLU A 89 30.84 -15.98 -19.38
C GLU A 89 31.14 -17.43 -19.85
N LYS A 90 30.12 -18.17 -20.30
CA LYS A 90 30.26 -19.51 -20.91
C LYS A 90 30.51 -19.46 -22.42
N ASN A 91 30.75 -18.29 -23.01
CA ASN A 91 30.95 -18.06 -24.44
C ASN A 91 29.77 -18.55 -25.31
N ILE A 92 28.54 -18.44 -24.80
CA ILE A 92 27.34 -18.68 -25.60
C ILE A 92 27.12 -17.48 -26.51
N ASP A 93 26.62 -17.74 -27.71
CA ASP A 93 26.28 -16.74 -28.71
C ASP A 93 25.33 -15.65 -28.14
N PRO A 94 25.67 -14.34 -28.26
CA PRO A 94 24.93 -13.26 -27.62
C PRO A 94 23.47 -13.17 -28.09
N ASP A 95 23.18 -13.43 -29.36
CA ASP A 95 21.82 -13.40 -29.91
C ASP A 95 20.95 -14.50 -29.28
N THR A 96 21.55 -15.67 -29.04
CA THR A 96 20.91 -16.78 -28.33
C THR A 96 20.65 -16.43 -26.87
N VAL A 97 21.62 -15.80 -26.19
CA VAL A 97 21.46 -15.34 -24.80
C VAL A 97 20.36 -14.30 -24.67
N GLU A 98 20.24 -13.36 -25.62
CA GLU A 98 19.21 -12.33 -25.61
C GLU A 98 17.80 -12.96 -25.67
N ARG A 99 17.57 -13.91 -26.60
CA ARG A 99 16.30 -14.64 -26.70
C ARG A 99 15.96 -15.41 -25.43
N GLU A 100 16.94 -16.15 -24.88
CA GLU A 100 16.74 -16.87 -23.62
C GLU A 100 16.41 -15.91 -22.46
N CYS A 101 17.06 -14.74 -22.41
CA CYS A 101 16.81 -13.72 -21.39
C CYS A 101 15.41 -13.11 -21.51
N GLU A 102 14.92 -12.88 -22.74
CA GLU A 102 13.57 -12.40 -23.00
C GLU A 102 12.51 -13.43 -22.56
N GLU A 103 12.68 -14.69 -22.95
CA GLU A 103 11.80 -15.79 -22.52
C GLU A 103 11.81 -15.95 -21.00
N TYR A 104 12.99 -15.91 -20.39
CA TYR A 104 13.14 -16.00 -18.94
C TYR A 104 12.50 -14.82 -18.22
N TYR A 105 12.68 -13.59 -18.73
CA TYR A 105 12.03 -12.39 -18.20
C TYR A 105 10.51 -12.51 -18.28
N THR A 106 9.96 -12.88 -19.43
CA THR A 106 8.51 -13.00 -19.61
C THR A 106 7.92 -14.09 -18.70
N SER A 107 8.61 -15.21 -18.52
CA SER A 107 8.21 -16.28 -17.60
C SER A 107 8.19 -15.81 -16.15
N LEU A 108 9.28 -15.20 -15.66
CA LEU A 108 9.37 -14.66 -14.31
C LEU A 108 8.36 -13.53 -14.04
N MET A 109 8.11 -12.67 -15.04
CA MET A 109 7.12 -11.60 -14.92
C MET A 109 5.68 -12.13 -14.83
N LYS A 110 5.36 -13.26 -15.48
CA LYS A 110 4.05 -13.91 -15.32
C LYS A 110 3.88 -14.43 -13.89
N VAL A 111 4.86 -15.19 -13.39
CA VAL A 111 4.83 -15.75 -12.04
C VAL A 111 4.71 -14.64 -10.98
N THR A 112 5.53 -13.61 -11.06
CA THR A 112 5.48 -12.50 -10.08
C THR A 112 4.17 -11.72 -10.12
N LYS A 113 3.55 -11.53 -11.30
CA LYS A 113 2.21 -10.93 -11.38
C LYS A 113 1.15 -11.81 -10.73
N GLU A 114 1.21 -13.12 -10.94
CA GLU A 114 0.31 -14.07 -10.29
C GLU A 114 0.50 -14.09 -8.77
N GLU A 115 1.73 -14.02 -8.27
CA GLU A 115 2.03 -13.92 -6.83
C GLU A 115 1.46 -12.64 -6.23
N LEU A 116 1.71 -11.49 -6.86
CA LEU A 116 1.18 -10.19 -6.41
C LEU A 116 -0.36 -10.17 -6.38
N THR A 117 -1.03 -10.76 -7.37
CA THR A 117 -2.49 -10.85 -7.39
C THR A 117 -3.03 -11.82 -6.34
N LYS A 118 -2.35 -12.94 -6.08
CA LYS A 118 -2.71 -13.87 -4.99
C LYS A 118 -2.55 -13.21 -3.62
N GLU A 119 -1.47 -12.46 -3.41
CA GLU A 119 -1.25 -11.69 -2.18
C GLU A 119 -2.36 -10.67 -1.98
N GLN A 120 -2.70 -9.89 -3.01
CA GLN A 120 -3.81 -8.92 -2.96
C GLN A 120 -5.13 -9.59 -2.57
N ARG A 121 -5.50 -10.69 -3.24
CA ARG A 121 -6.71 -11.46 -2.91
C ARG A 121 -6.69 -11.99 -1.47
N SER A 122 -5.53 -12.44 -1.00
CA SER A 122 -5.39 -12.92 0.38
C SER A 122 -5.61 -11.79 1.40
N ILE A 123 -5.12 -10.58 1.11
CA ILE A 123 -5.33 -9.42 1.97
C ILE A 123 -6.82 -9.02 1.95
N GLU A 124 -7.44 -8.97 0.78
CA GLU A 124 -8.86 -8.68 0.62
C GLU A 124 -9.73 -9.70 1.37
N SER A 125 -9.43 -11.00 1.25
CA SER A 125 -10.16 -12.04 1.98
C SER A 125 -10.06 -11.87 3.50
N LYS A 126 -8.86 -11.61 4.04
CA LYS A 126 -8.66 -11.33 5.47
C LYS A 126 -9.42 -10.08 5.92
N THR A 127 -9.48 -9.05 5.10
CA THR A 127 -10.28 -7.85 5.42
C THR A 127 -11.77 -8.16 5.40
N ALA A 128 -12.26 -8.89 4.39
CA ALA A 128 -13.66 -9.27 4.26
C ALA A 128 -14.12 -10.17 5.41
N GLU A 129 -13.27 -11.11 5.86
CA GLU A 129 -13.52 -11.95 7.03
C GLU A 129 -13.66 -11.10 8.31
N ARG A 130 -12.74 -10.14 8.53
CA ARG A 130 -12.83 -9.21 9.67
C ARG A 130 -14.09 -8.35 9.62
N PHE A 131 -14.49 -7.90 8.42
CA PHE A 131 -15.77 -7.19 8.25
C PHE A 131 -16.95 -8.10 8.59
N ALA A 132 -17.00 -9.32 8.05
CA ALA A 132 -18.06 -10.27 8.33
C ALA A 132 -18.17 -10.59 9.83
N GLU A 133 -17.05 -10.79 10.51
CA GLU A 133 -16.98 -10.98 11.95
C GLU A 133 -17.52 -9.77 12.73
N ALA A 134 -17.14 -8.55 12.34
CA ALA A 134 -17.61 -7.32 12.98
C ALA A 134 -19.14 -7.10 12.85
N PHE A 135 -19.75 -7.60 11.77
CA PHE A 135 -21.21 -7.55 11.56
C PHE A 135 -21.94 -8.80 12.09
N GLY A 136 -21.24 -9.70 12.80
CA GLY A 136 -21.81 -10.94 13.30
C GLY A 136 -22.28 -11.89 12.19
N VAL A 137 -21.82 -11.67 10.95
CA VAL A 137 -22.03 -12.58 9.83
C VAL A 137 -21.12 -13.76 10.09
N LYS A 138 -21.72 -14.85 10.59
CA LYS A 138 -20.99 -16.10 10.74
C LYS A 138 -20.56 -16.54 9.35
N THR A 139 -19.29 -16.37 9.03
CA THR A 139 -18.56 -17.09 7.96
C THR A 139 -18.44 -18.55 8.37
N LYS A 140 -19.58 -19.19 8.67
CA LYS A 140 -19.64 -20.62 8.81
C LYS A 140 -19.24 -21.16 7.44
N GLU A 141 -18.19 -21.97 7.44
CA GLU A 141 -17.93 -22.95 6.40
C GLU A 141 -19.24 -23.71 6.15
N TYR A 142 -19.99 -23.29 5.14
CA TYR A 142 -21.01 -24.15 4.59
C TYR A 142 -20.24 -25.33 4.01
N SER A 143 -20.60 -26.54 4.44
CA SER A 143 -20.09 -27.75 3.80
C SER A 143 -20.36 -27.61 2.29
N PRO A 144 -19.44 -28.02 1.40
CA PRO A 144 -19.66 -27.97 -0.06
C PRO A 144 -21.01 -28.57 -0.49
N PHE A 145 -21.53 -29.53 0.29
CA PHE A 145 -22.85 -30.13 0.11
C PHE A 145 -24.03 -29.20 0.40
N ASP A 146 -23.89 -28.27 1.33
CA ASP A 146 -24.94 -27.30 1.68
C ASP A 146 -25.02 -26.17 0.64
N LEU A 147 -23.87 -25.80 0.04
CA LEU A 147 -23.81 -24.85 -1.07
C LEU A 147 -24.46 -25.43 -2.33
N ALA A 148 -24.15 -26.69 -2.67
CA ALA A 148 -24.73 -27.37 -3.82
C ALA A 148 -26.27 -27.47 -3.73
N LYS A 149 -26.81 -27.83 -2.57
CA LYS A 149 -28.26 -27.88 -2.34
C LYS A 149 -28.91 -26.51 -2.50
N LYS A 150 -28.28 -25.46 -1.97
CA LYS A 150 -28.80 -24.09 -2.06
C LYS A 150 -28.74 -23.54 -3.48
N GLU A 151 -27.71 -23.89 -4.26
CA GLU A 151 -27.63 -23.54 -5.68
C GLU A 151 -28.66 -24.30 -6.52
N ASP A 152 -28.90 -25.58 -6.24
CA ASP A 152 -29.94 -26.37 -6.90
C ASP A 152 -31.35 -25.83 -6.61
N GLU A 153 -31.62 -25.43 -5.36
CA GLU A 153 -32.87 -24.74 -4.99
C GLU A 153 -33.02 -23.41 -5.72
N ARG A 154 -31.94 -22.63 -5.85
CA ARG A 154 -31.95 -21.36 -6.58
C ARG A 154 -32.23 -21.56 -8.07
N ARG A 155 -31.60 -22.56 -8.69
CA ARG A 155 -31.82 -22.90 -10.11
C ARG A 155 -33.26 -23.33 -10.38
N ARG A 156 -33.83 -24.18 -9.51
CA ARG A 156 -35.24 -24.60 -9.64
C ARG A 156 -36.19 -23.41 -9.55
N HIS A 157 -35.95 -22.49 -8.61
CA HIS A 157 -36.75 -21.28 -8.48
C HIS A 157 -36.61 -20.35 -9.70
N GLU A 158 -35.39 -20.18 -10.23
CA GLU A 158 -35.15 -19.41 -11.46
C GLU A 158 -35.85 -20.04 -12.68
N GLU A 159 -35.79 -21.37 -12.84
CA GLU A 159 -36.49 -22.10 -13.90
C GLU A 159 -38.02 -21.99 -13.79
N GLU A 160 -38.57 -22.03 -12.58
CA GLU A 160 -40.01 -21.83 -12.33
C GLU A 160 -40.46 -20.42 -12.74
N LEU A 161 -39.69 -19.39 -12.42
CA LEU A 161 -39.97 -18.01 -12.82
C LEU A 161 -39.93 -17.84 -14.34
N ILE A 162 -38.97 -18.48 -15.01
CA ILE A 162 -38.88 -18.46 -16.48
C ILE A 162 -40.12 -19.13 -17.09
N ARG A 163 -40.51 -20.30 -16.60
CA ARG A 163 -41.73 -20.99 -17.07
C ARG A 163 -42.99 -20.17 -16.87
N GLN A 164 -43.14 -19.50 -15.74
CA GLN A 164 -44.29 -18.61 -15.50
C GLN A 164 -44.31 -17.44 -16.49
N ARG A 165 -43.15 -16.84 -16.78
CA ARG A 165 -43.05 -15.78 -17.80
C ARG A 165 -43.36 -16.28 -19.19
N GLU A 166 -42.88 -17.46 -19.56
CA GLU A 166 -43.18 -18.10 -20.85
C GLU A 166 -44.67 -18.39 -21.00
N GLN A 167 -45.32 -18.89 -19.94
CA GLN A 167 -46.78 -19.11 -19.93
C GLN A 167 -47.54 -17.80 -20.10
N GLN A 168 -47.14 -16.74 -19.39
CA GLN A 168 -47.77 -15.41 -19.56
C GLN A 168 -47.60 -14.85 -20.98
N LEU A 169 -46.45 -15.07 -21.61
CA LEU A 169 -46.22 -14.68 -23.01
C LEU A 169 -47.05 -15.53 -23.98
N ALA A 170 -47.16 -16.84 -23.74
CA ALA A 170 -47.99 -17.74 -24.53
C ALA A 170 -49.48 -17.38 -24.45
N GLU A 171 -49.98 -17.03 -23.26
CA GLU A 171 -51.37 -16.56 -23.09
C GLU A 171 -51.62 -15.22 -23.80
N LYS A 172 -50.69 -14.26 -23.67
CA LYS A 172 -50.79 -12.97 -24.38
C LYS A 172 -50.80 -13.14 -25.90
N THR A 173 -49.96 -14.03 -26.44
CA THR A 173 -49.92 -14.28 -27.88
C THR A 173 -51.13 -15.07 -28.40
N LYS A 174 -51.74 -15.93 -27.57
CA LYS A 174 -53.03 -16.56 -27.92
C LYS A 174 -54.16 -15.53 -27.99
N ARG A 175 -54.27 -14.65 -26.99
CA ARG A 175 -55.30 -13.58 -26.98
C ARG A 175 -55.19 -12.66 -28.20
N LEU A 176 -53.97 -12.28 -28.60
CA LEU A 176 -53.73 -11.47 -29.80
C LEU A 176 -54.05 -12.17 -31.14
N LYS A 177 -54.20 -13.50 -31.16
CA LYS A 177 -54.57 -14.27 -32.36
C LYS A 177 -56.08 -14.54 -32.45
N GLU A 178 -56.80 -14.35 -31.34
CA GLU A 178 -58.26 -14.55 -31.24
C GLU A 178 -59.03 -13.23 -31.43
N GLU A 179 -58.35 -12.07 -31.42
CA GLU A 179 -58.83 -10.76 -31.88
C GLU A 179 -58.58 -10.56 -33.38
#